data_AF-A0A3D5ULR9-F1
#
_entry.id   AF-A0A3D5ULR9-F1
#
_cell.length_a   1.000
_cell.length_b   1.000
_cell.length_c   1.000
_cell.angle_alpha   90.00
_cell.angle_beta   90.00
_cell.angle_gamma   90.00
#
_symmetry.space_group_name_H-M   'P 1'
#
loop_
_entity.id
_entity.type
_entity.pdbx_description
1 polymer ?
#
loop_
_entity_poly.entity_id
_entity_poly.type
_entity_poly.pdbx_seq_one_letter_code
_entity_poly.pdbx_strand_id
1 'polypeptide(L)'
;MYHCQYGDIGEDVKQVQIILRQNDYLKNALEIDSIFGPKTKKAVCRFQRDSGLIADGVVGKNTYSALLFTRYPNFELSEFTCKCQGKYC
;
A
#
# COMPACT_ATOMS: atom_id res chain seq x y z
N MET A 1 -14.18 2.63 -2.65
CA MET A 1 -13.72 2.63 -1.24
C MET A 1 -12.69 1.52 -1.12
N TYR A 2 -11.46 1.84 -0.69
CA TYR A 2 -10.34 0.89 -0.66
C TYR A 2 -10.28 0.14 0.67
N HIS A 3 -10.71 -1.11 0.68
CA HIS A 3 -10.63 -2.00 1.82
C HIS A 3 -10.27 -3.38 1.28
N CYS A 4 -9.04 -3.85 1.53
CA CYS A 4 -8.63 -5.19 1.10
C CYS A 4 -8.22 -6.00 2.34
N GLN A 5 -8.92 -7.10 2.57
CA GLN A 5 -8.66 -8.05 3.66
C GLN A 5 -8.23 -9.43 3.13
N TYR A 6 -7.84 -10.30 4.06
CA TYR A 6 -7.52 -11.69 3.80
C TYR A 6 -8.70 -12.41 3.12
N GLY A 7 -8.46 -13.00 1.94
CA GLY A 7 -9.49 -13.64 1.12
C GLY A 7 -10.13 -12.76 0.05
N ASP A 8 -9.84 -11.45 0.02
CA ASP A 8 -10.33 -10.58 -1.04
C ASP A 8 -9.59 -10.82 -2.36
N ILE A 9 -10.31 -10.59 -3.46
CA ILE A 9 -9.80 -10.72 -4.82
C ILE A 9 -10.12 -9.42 -5.55
N GLY A 10 -9.12 -8.79 -6.17
CA GLY A 10 -9.34 -7.54 -6.89
C GLY A 10 -8.06 -6.85 -7.34
N GLU A 11 -8.23 -5.84 -8.19
CA GLU A 11 -7.12 -5.04 -8.72
C GLU A 11 -6.35 -4.32 -7.59
N ASP A 12 -7.03 -3.95 -6.50
CA ASP A 12 -6.37 -3.37 -5.32
C ASP A 12 -5.35 -4.32 -4.69
N VAL A 13 -5.69 -5.62 -4.60
CA VAL A 13 -4.78 -6.66 -4.10
C VAL A 13 -3.59 -6.83 -5.03
N LYS A 14 -3.84 -6.78 -6.34
CA LYS A 14 -2.81 -6.83 -7.38
C LYS A 14 -1.80 -5.68 -7.22
N GLN A 15 -2.27 -4.45 -7.01
CA GLN A 15 -1.41 -3.29 -6.78
C GLN A 15 -0.53 -3.47 -5.53
N VAL A 16 -1.11 -3.94 -4.43
CA VAL A 16 -0.37 -4.25 -3.20
C VAL A 16 0.70 -5.32 -3.46
N GLN A 17 0.36 -6.40 -4.16
CA GLN A 17 1.30 -7.46 -4.52
C GLN A 17 2.44 -6.94 -5.42
N ILE A 18 2.18 -6.04 -6.37
CA ILE A 18 3.21 -5.37 -7.19
C ILE A 18 4.18 -4.60 -6.30
N ILE A 19 3.66 -3.75 -5.41
CA ILE A 19 4.49 -2.88 -4.56
C ILE A 19 5.31 -3.71 -3.58
N LEU A 20 4.72 -4.73 -2.97
CA LEU A 20 5.44 -5.63 -2.07
C LEU A 20 6.53 -6.45 -2.80
N ARG A 21 6.33 -6.79 -4.08
CA ARG A 21 7.37 -7.41 -4.90
C ARG A 21 8.51 -6.44 -5.19
N GLN A 22 8.19 -5.18 -5.49
CA GLN A 22 9.20 -4.13 -5.71
C GLN A 22 10.03 -3.84 -4.46
N ASN A 23 9.43 -4.00 -3.28
CA ASN A 23 10.10 -3.84 -1.98
C ASN A 23 10.76 -5.14 -1.47
N ASP A 24 10.99 -6.12 -2.34
CA ASP A 24 11.65 -7.40 -2.04
C ASP A 24 10.90 -8.29 -1.00
N TYR A 25 9.72 -7.88 -0.51
CA TYR A 25 8.92 -8.62 0.48
C TYR A 25 8.15 -9.82 -0.12
N LEU A 26 7.88 -9.81 -1.43
CA LEU A 26 7.18 -10.89 -2.15
C LEU A 26 8.08 -11.66 -3.14
N LYS A 27 9.41 -11.58 -3.01
CA LYS A 27 10.35 -12.28 -3.92
C LYS A 27 10.06 -13.79 -4.08
N ASN A 28 9.54 -14.43 -3.03
CA ASN A 28 9.19 -15.86 -3.00
C ASN A 28 7.70 -16.15 -3.26
N ALA A 29 6.86 -15.13 -3.46
CA ALA A 29 5.48 -15.32 -3.86
C ALA A 29 5.43 -15.37 -5.39
N LEU A 30 5.21 -16.59 -5.89
CA LEU A 30 5.32 -16.95 -7.29
C LEU A 30 4.41 -16.13 -8.20
N GLU A 31 3.26 -15.62 -7.74
CA GLU A 31 2.27 -15.03 -8.64
C GLU A 31 1.62 -13.77 -8.05
N ILE A 32 1.37 -12.78 -8.91
CA ILE A 32 0.45 -11.67 -8.63
C ILE A 32 -0.90 -12.15 -9.14
N ASP A 33 -1.51 -13.03 -8.37
CA ASP A 33 -2.79 -13.68 -8.67
C ASP A 33 -3.99 -12.79 -8.35
N SER A 34 -3.77 -11.58 -7.83
CA SER A 34 -4.82 -10.66 -7.34
C SER A 34 -5.64 -11.24 -6.19
N ILE A 35 -5.16 -12.32 -5.54
CA ILE A 35 -5.81 -13.01 -4.42
C ILE A 35 -5.03 -12.73 -3.13
N PHE A 36 -5.74 -12.32 -2.09
CA PHE A 36 -5.11 -12.04 -0.80
C PHE A 36 -4.87 -13.33 -0.01
N GLY A 37 -3.83 -14.06 -0.37
CA GLY A 37 -3.42 -15.31 0.28
C GLY A 37 -2.60 -15.12 1.57
N PRO A 38 -2.28 -16.21 2.29
CA PRO A 38 -1.49 -16.16 3.52
C PRO A 38 -0.05 -15.67 3.31
N LYS A 39 0.52 -15.89 2.12
CA LYS A 39 1.84 -15.37 1.73
C LYS A 39 1.81 -13.84 1.60
N THR A 40 0.80 -13.31 0.91
CA THR A 40 0.58 -11.86 0.75
C THR A 40 0.32 -11.21 2.10
N LYS A 41 -0.49 -11.83 2.96
CA LYS A 41 -0.72 -11.34 4.34
C LYS A 41 0.59 -11.19 5.12
N LYS A 42 1.47 -12.21 5.10
CA LYS A 42 2.77 -12.14 5.77
C LYS A 42 3.65 -11.01 5.23
N ALA A 43 3.66 -10.81 3.92
CA ALA A 43 4.39 -9.71 3.30
C ALA A 43 3.82 -8.33 3.70
N VAL A 44 2.49 -8.17 3.69
CA VAL A 44 1.81 -6.95 4.15
C VAL A 44 2.12 -6.68 5.62
N CYS A 45 2.01 -7.67 6.51
CA CYS A 45 2.38 -7.51 7.92
C CYS A 45 3.82 -7.05 8.09
N ARG A 46 4.75 -7.59 7.29
CA ARG A 46 6.17 -7.22 7.37
C ARG A 46 6.39 -5.78 6.89
N PHE A 47 5.79 -5.40 5.77
CA PHE A 47 5.80 -4.02 5.28
C PHE A 47 5.20 -3.04 6.29
N GLN A 48 4.07 -3.41 6.92
CA GLN A 48 3.44 -2.60 7.96
C GLN A 48 4.37 -2.40 9.15
N ARG A 49 5.03 -3.45 9.64
CA ARG A 49 6.02 -3.33 10.73
C ARG A 49 7.18 -2.41 10.35
N ASP A 50 7.70 -2.56 9.14
CA ASP A 50 8.81 -1.75 8.63
C ASP A 50 8.42 -0.27 8.46
N SER A 51 7.16 -0.03 8.07
CA SER A 51 6.55 1.30 7.96
C SER A 51 6.08 1.90 9.30
N GLY A 52 6.25 1.18 10.42
CA GLY A 52 5.77 1.61 11.73
C GLY A 52 4.24 1.60 11.91
N LEU A 53 3.51 0.88 11.06
CA LEU A 53 2.07 0.69 11.11
C LEU A 53 1.68 -0.58 11.88
N ILE A 54 0.41 -0.66 12.27
CA ILE A 54 -0.14 -1.85 12.91
C ILE A 54 -0.19 -2.99 11.88
N ALA A 55 0.43 -4.11 12.23
CA ALA A 55 0.67 -5.24 11.33
C ALA A 55 -0.49 -6.24 11.33
N ASP A 56 -1.73 -5.77 11.14
CA ASP A 56 -2.93 -6.61 11.12
C ASP A 56 -3.05 -7.45 9.85
N GLY A 57 -2.26 -7.12 8.83
CA GLY A 57 -2.33 -7.77 7.51
C GLY A 57 -3.58 -7.35 6.73
N VAL A 58 -4.20 -6.23 7.10
CA VAL A 58 -5.32 -5.59 6.40
C VAL A 58 -4.80 -4.33 5.70
N VAL A 59 -5.13 -4.19 4.42
CA VAL A 59 -4.76 -3.01 3.62
C VAL A 59 -5.91 -2.01 3.69
N GLY A 60 -5.84 -1.12 4.69
CA GLY A 60 -6.67 0.07 4.77
C GLY A 60 -6.02 1.28 4.09
N LYS A 61 -6.68 2.44 4.18
CA LYS A 61 -6.19 3.71 3.61
C LYS A 61 -4.76 4.04 4.07
N ASN A 62 -4.45 3.88 5.35
CA ASN A 62 -3.11 4.21 5.88
C ASN A 62 -2.01 3.31 5.28
N THR A 63 -2.27 2.01 5.19
CA THR A 63 -1.36 1.06 4.54
C THR A 63 -1.18 1.41 3.07
N TYR A 64 -2.26 1.75 2.36
CA TYR A 64 -2.22 2.15 0.96
C TYR A 64 -1.43 3.45 0.73
N SER A 65 -1.63 4.46 1.59
CA SER A 65 -0.85 5.70 1.56
C SER A 65 0.64 5.44 1.79
N ALA A 66 1.01 4.57 2.73
CA ALA A 66 2.40 4.18 2.93
C ALA A 66 2.99 3.48 1.70
N LEU A 67 2.25 2.55 1.08
CA LEU A 67 2.66 1.88 -0.16
C LEU A 67 2.88 2.86 -1.32
N LEU A 68 2.02 3.87 -1.46
CA LEU A 68 2.17 4.94 -2.45
C LEU A 68 3.41 5.80 -2.18
N PHE A 69 3.64 6.18 -0.93
CA PHE A 69 4.78 6.98 -0.53
C PHE A 69 6.11 6.26 -0.81
N THR A 70 6.18 4.96 -0.51
CA THR A 70 7.35 4.13 -0.84
C THR A 70 7.60 4.02 -2.35
N ARG A 71 6.54 3.99 -3.17
CA ARG A 71 6.66 3.90 -4.63
C ARG A 71 7.07 5.23 -5.28
N TYR A 72 6.72 6.36 -4.67
CA TYR A 72 7.03 7.70 -5.18
C TYR A 72 7.66 8.58 -4.09
N PRO A 73 8.94 8.35 -3.74
CA PRO A 73 9.63 9.12 -2.70
C PRO A 73 9.79 10.61 -3.07
N ASN A 74 9.65 10.95 -4.36
CA ASN A 74 9.70 12.30 -4.91
C ASN A 74 8.36 12.72 -5.54
N PHE A 75 7.22 12.26 -5.02
CA PHE A 75 5.94 12.90 -5.36
C PHE A 75 5.85 14.18 -4.54
N GLU A 76 6.21 15.30 -5.15
CA GLU A 76 6.00 16.62 -4.57
C GLU A 76 4.49 16.76 -4.30
N LEU A 77 4.08 16.59 -3.04
CA LEU A 77 2.73 16.86 -2.54
C LEU A 77 2.43 18.37 -2.54
N SER A 78 2.89 19.12 -3.55
CA SER A 78 2.70 20.56 -3.69
C SER A 78 1.36 20.95 -4.33
N GLU A 79 0.52 20.00 -4.76
CA GLU A 79 -0.81 20.32 -5.31
C GLU A 79 -2.00 19.98 -4.39
N PHE A 80 -1.79 19.37 -3.22
CA PHE A 80 -2.89 19.11 -2.26
C PHE A 80 -2.69 19.67 -0.86
N THR A 81 -1.57 20.33 -0.58
CA THR A 81 -1.56 21.30 0.51
C THR A 81 -2.37 22.49 0.04
N CYS A 82 -3.50 22.80 0.70
CA CYS A 82 -3.96 24.17 0.77
C CYS A 82 -2.80 24.99 1.35
N LYS A 83 -1.91 25.48 0.46
CA LYS A 83 -1.07 26.62 0.73
C LYS A 83 -2.07 27.75 0.92
N CYS A 84 -2.24 28.22 2.15
CA CYS A 84 -2.82 29.53 2.38
C CYS A 84 -1.92 30.58 1.70
N GLN A 85 -2.09 30.75 0.39
CA GLN A 85 -1.55 31.85 -0.40
C GLN A 85 -2.67 32.34 -1.30
N GLY A 86 -3.42 33.28 -0.71
CA GLY A 86 -4.32 34.26 -1.32
C GLY A 86 -4.88 33.94 -2.71
N LYS A 87 -6.15 33.51 -2.73
CA LYS A 87 -7.26 34.03 -3.56
C LYS A 87 -8.33 32.95 -3.75
N TYR A 88 -9.04 32.64 -2.66
CA TYR A 88 -10.44 32.29 -2.73
C TYR A 88 -11.11 32.92 -1.51
N CYS A 89 -11.58 34.15 -1.72
CA CYS A 89 -12.71 34.74 -1.02
C CYS A 89 -14.00 34.17 -1.64
#